data_AF-K9DID6-F1
#
_entry.id   AF-K9DID6-F1
#
_cell.length_a   1.000
_cell.length_b   1.000
_cell.length_c   1.000
_cell.angle_alpha   90.00
_cell.angle_beta   90.00
_cell.angle_gamma   90.00
#
_symmetry.space_group_name_H-M   'P 1'
#
loop_
_entity.id
_entity.type
_entity.pdbx_description
1 polymer ?
#
loop_
_entity_poly.entity_id
_entity_poly.type
_entity_poly.pdbx_seq_one_letter_code
_entity_poly.pdbx_strand_id
1 'polypeptide(L)'
;MAPGGAGAPAGCYRPTDQYASRSGVGLDDDAGVRLGMAVALSGAAASPNMGAHSSPPLNFLMTMFNVRLGRWCPNPARRAWTSASPPIGLFSLLSELFGQLDSDAAYVHLTDGGHFDNLGIYELVRRRCRLVIAVDVGSDRHLAFEDLGNAIRRCATDLHVRIDLDVSRLGALGDKGMCGASCAAGTIRYSLADRGAADGVLLYVKPAIVGNENADLLNYRKLHPDYPHESIADQWFDEAQFESYRALGDHIVDCALREAARATVGGHGEQDIEALCAQLLQRHGPGAAPRPQGA
;
A
#
# COMPACT_ATOMS: atom_id res chain seq x y z
N MET A 1 -1.47 -2.58 41.55
CA MET A 1 -0.36 -2.46 40.60
C MET A 1 -0.51 -3.57 39.56
N ALA A 2 -1.18 -3.25 38.45
CA ALA A 2 -1.33 -4.18 37.33
C ALA A 2 -0.03 -4.16 36.50
N PRO A 3 0.47 -5.32 36.04
CA PRO A 3 1.66 -5.37 35.20
C PRO A 3 1.35 -4.72 33.85
N GLY A 4 2.30 -3.90 33.39
CA GLY A 4 2.19 -3.06 32.19
C GLY A 4 1.85 -3.85 30.93
N GLY A 5 1.08 -3.21 30.06
CA GLY A 5 0.68 -3.72 28.76
C GLY A 5 1.89 -4.14 27.94
N ALA A 6 2.04 -5.45 27.76
CA ALA A 6 2.86 -6.00 26.72
C ALA A 6 2.25 -5.56 25.38
N GLY A 7 3.04 -4.85 24.56
CA GLY A 7 2.65 -4.53 23.19
C GLY A 7 2.21 -5.81 22.46
N ALA A 8 1.18 -5.69 21.62
CA ALA A 8 0.68 -6.81 20.83
C ALA A 8 1.85 -7.53 20.14
N PRO A 9 1.94 -8.87 20.22
CA PRO A 9 3.08 -9.62 19.69
C PRO A 9 3.34 -9.26 18.23
N ALA A 10 4.62 -9.14 17.88
CA ALA A 10 5.06 -8.91 16.51
C ALA A 10 4.43 -9.97 15.59
N GLY A 11 3.59 -9.49 14.65
CA GLY A 11 3.06 -10.16 13.46
C GLY A 11 2.89 -11.68 13.50
N CYS A 12 1.65 -12.16 13.53
CA CYS A 12 1.35 -13.52 13.06
C CYS A 12 1.47 -13.56 11.52
N TYR A 13 2.70 -13.66 11.01
CA TYR A 13 2.97 -13.91 9.61
C TYR A 13 2.80 -15.41 9.30
N ARG A 14 2.17 -15.70 8.17
CA ARG A 14 2.08 -17.05 7.61
C ARG A 14 2.61 -17.03 6.18
N PRO A 15 3.46 -17.99 5.79
CA PRO A 15 3.88 -18.13 4.40
C PRO A 15 2.67 -18.22 3.47
N THR A 16 2.66 -17.44 2.40
CA THR A 16 1.51 -17.32 1.48
C THR A 16 1.13 -18.66 0.85
N ASP A 17 2.10 -19.51 0.57
CA ASP A 17 1.94 -20.87 0.04
C ASP A 17 1.24 -21.82 1.02
N GLN A 18 1.33 -21.55 2.32
CA GLN A 18 0.72 -22.38 3.37
C GLN A 18 -0.59 -21.79 3.88
N TYR A 19 -0.77 -20.48 3.79
CA TYR A 19 -1.95 -19.78 4.28
C TYR A 19 -3.18 -20.14 3.44
N ALA A 20 -4.28 -20.51 4.11
CA ALA A 20 -5.50 -20.99 3.45
C ALA A 20 -5.26 -22.15 2.45
N SER A 21 -4.18 -22.92 2.60
CA SER A 21 -3.76 -23.96 1.64
C SER A 21 -4.70 -25.16 1.53
N ARG A 22 -5.60 -25.36 2.50
CA ARG A 22 -6.58 -26.45 2.52
C ARG A 22 -7.95 -25.90 2.14
N SER A 23 -8.55 -26.50 1.12
CA SER A 23 -9.94 -26.23 0.73
C SER A 23 -10.90 -26.54 1.88
N GLY A 24 -11.98 -25.75 1.99
CA GLY A 24 -13.06 -26.02 2.94
C GLY A 24 -13.86 -27.27 2.57
N VAL A 25 -14.90 -27.57 3.36
CA VAL A 25 -15.85 -28.64 3.05
C VAL A 25 -16.79 -28.14 1.94
N GLY A 26 -16.52 -28.52 0.69
CA GLY A 26 -17.29 -28.09 -0.49
C GLY A 26 -16.50 -28.25 -1.80
N LEU A 27 -17.16 -28.00 -2.94
CA LEU A 27 -16.57 -27.99 -4.29
C LEU A 27 -15.86 -26.66 -4.64
N ASP A 28 -15.81 -25.70 -3.72
CA ASP A 28 -15.26 -24.37 -3.97
C ASP A 28 -13.72 -24.37 -3.91
N ASP A 29 -13.10 -23.90 -4.98
CA ASP A 29 -11.64 -23.76 -5.16
C ASP A 29 -11.10 -22.51 -4.44
N ASP A 30 -11.35 -22.42 -3.14
CA ASP A 30 -10.97 -21.28 -2.28
C ASP A 30 -9.55 -21.38 -1.71
N ALA A 31 -8.80 -22.43 -2.08
CA ALA A 31 -7.49 -22.70 -1.51
C ALA A 31 -6.41 -21.72 -1.99
N GLY A 32 -5.62 -21.24 -1.03
CA GLY A 32 -4.54 -20.29 -1.22
C GLY A 32 -5.00 -18.85 -1.41
N VAL A 33 -4.03 -17.97 -1.66
CA VAL A 33 -4.26 -16.56 -1.99
C VAL A 33 -3.73 -16.34 -3.40
N ARG A 34 -4.65 -16.14 -4.35
CA ARG A 34 -4.33 -15.86 -5.75
C ARG A 34 -4.15 -14.35 -5.95
N LEU A 35 -3.32 -13.96 -6.92
CA LEU A 35 -3.13 -12.55 -7.27
C LEU A 35 -4.47 -11.87 -7.61
N GLY A 36 -5.29 -12.50 -8.45
CA GLY A 36 -6.62 -11.96 -8.81
C GLY A 36 -7.55 -11.77 -7.61
N MET A 37 -7.44 -12.64 -6.60
CA MET A 37 -8.18 -12.50 -5.34
C MET A 37 -7.68 -11.33 -4.51
N ALA A 38 -6.35 -11.17 -4.38
CA ALA A 38 -5.77 -10.02 -3.69
C ALA A 38 -6.15 -8.69 -4.37
N VAL A 39 -6.11 -8.66 -5.70
CA VAL A 39 -6.54 -7.50 -6.50
C VAL A 39 -8.02 -7.20 -6.28
N ALA A 40 -8.90 -8.20 -6.40
CA ALA A 40 -10.34 -8.01 -6.18
C ALA A 40 -10.67 -7.54 -4.76
N LEU A 41 -9.93 -8.00 -3.75
CA LEU A 41 -10.09 -7.56 -2.37
C LEU A 41 -9.56 -6.14 -2.11
N SER A 42 -8.58 -5.68 -2.89
CA SER A 42 -7.98 -4.35 -2.73
C SER A 42 -8.78 -3.26 -3.45
N GLY A 43 -9.56 -3.59 -4.49
CA GLY A 43 -10.38 -2.63 -5.26
C GLY A 43 -11.74 -2.31 -4.63
N ALA A 44 -11.93 -2.68 -3.36
CA ALA A 44 -13.23 -2.81 -2.74
C ALA A 44 -13.72 -1.47 -2.13
N ALA A 45 -13.91 -0.44 -2.97
CA ALA A 45 -14.10 0.98 -2.62
C ALA A 45 -15.33 1.41 -1.76
N ALA A 46 -16.09 0.46 -1.22
CA ALA A 46 -17.27 0.65 -0.36
C ALA A 46 -17.51 -0.60 0.54
N SER A 47 -16.65 -0.81 1.55
CA SER A 47 -16.84 -1.92 2.49
C SER A 47 -17.85 -1.53 3.59
N PRO A 48 -18.83 -2.38 3.95
CA PRO A 48 -19.79 -2.08 5.02
C PRO A 48 -19.15 -1.93 6.41
N ASN A 49 -17.89 -2.31 6.58
CA ASN A 49 -17.20 -2.24 7.87
C ASN A 49 -16.15 -1.11 7.91
N MET A 50 -16.61 0.14 7.78
CA MET A 50 -15.79 1.36 7.85
C MET A 50 -15.39 1.78 9.28
N GLY A 51 -15.19 0.85 10.21
CA GLY A 51 -14.81 1.18 11.59
C GLY A 51 -15.78 2.17 12.29
N ALA A 52 -15.26 3.30 12.78
CA ALA A 52 -16.00 4.29 13.59
C ALA A 52 -17.22 4.97 12.91
N HIS A 53 -17.44 4.71 11.62
CA HIS A 53 -18.62 5.18 10.86
C HIS A 53 -19.57 4.05 10.42
N SER A 54 -19.42 2.84 10.97
CA SER A 54 -20.36 1.73 10.70
C SER A 54 -21.74 2.03 11.30
N SER A 55 -22.77 2.08 10.45
CA SER A 55 -24.16 2.10 10.91
C SER A 55 -24.77 0.71 10.71
N PRO A 56 -25.24 0.04 11.78
CA PRO A 56 -25.80 -1.31 11.68
C PRO A 56 -26.89 -1.49 10.59
N PRO A 57 -27.76 -0.49 10.31
CA PRO A 57 -28.74 -0.58 9.23
C PRO A 57 -28.13 -0.53 7.82
N LEU A 58 -27.07 0.26 7.61
CA LEU A 58 -26.37 0.33 6.32
C LEU A 58 -25.60 -0.96 6.06
N ASN A 59 -24.97 -1.53 7.10
CA ASN A 59 -24.29 -2.82 7.01
C ASN A 59 -25.29 -3.94 6.64
N PHE A 60 -26.46 -3.95 7.27
CA PHE A 60 -27.54 -4.87 6.93
C PHE A 60 -28.01 -4.74 5.47
N LEU A 61 -28.21 -3.51 4.98
CA LEU A 61 -28.61 -3.26 3.58
C LEU A 61 -27.52 -3.69 2.60
N MET A 62 -26.25 -3.35 2.84
CA MET A 62 -25.13 -3.74 1.97
C MET A 62 -24.92 -5.26 1.96
N THR A 63 -25.07 -5.93 3.11
CA THR A 63 -25.03 -7.39 3.23
C THR A 63 -26.23 -8.04 2.52
N MET A 64 -27.45 -7.49 2.64
CA MET A 64 -28.66 -8.00 1.99
C MET A 64 -28.64 -7.84 0.45
N PHE A 65 -28.06 -6.75 -0.06
CA PHE A 65 -27.94 -6.49 -1.51
C PHE A 65 -26.63 -7.00 -2.13
N ASN A 66 -25.85 -7.81 -1.40
CA ASN A 66 -24.59 -8.40 -1.86
C ASN A 66 -23.56 -7.37 -2.35
N VAL A 67 -23.63 -6.14 -1.82
CA VAL A 67 -22.60 -5.10 -1.99
C VAL A 67 -21.49 -5.40 -0.98
N ARG A 68 -20.84 -6.56 -1.17
CA ARG A 68 -19.79 -7.10 -0.30
C ARG A 68 -18.43 -6.79 -0.89
N LEU A 69 -17.60 -6.14 -0.10
CA LEU A 69 -16.24 -5.73 -0.48
C LEU A 69 -15.19 -6.25 0.51
N GLY A 70 -15.44 -7.43 1.08
CA GLY A 70 -14.49 -8.13 1.93
C GLY A 70 -14.65 -9.64 1.86
N ARG A 71 -13.65 -10.36 2.38
CA ARG A 71 -13.60 -11.83 2.40
C ARG A 71 -13.36 -12.33 3.81
N TRP A 72 -14.09 -13.37 4.18
CA TRP A 72 -13.78 -14.15 5.37
C TRP A 72 -12.49 -14.94 5.15
N CYS A 73 -11.49 -14.62 5.97
CA CYS A 73 -10.13 -15.13 5.89
C CYS A 73 -9.79 -15.85 7.19
N PRO A 74 -9.07 -16.97 7.16
CA PRO A 74 -8.70 -17.66 8.40
C PRO A 74 -7.70 -16.83 9.18
N ASN A 75 -7.90 -16.68 10.48
CA ASN A 75 -7.06 -15.81 11.30
C ASN A 75 -5.63 -16.40 11.39
N PRO A 76 -4.58 -15.68 10.96
CA PRO A 76 -3.22 -16.20 10.95
C PRO A 76 -2.67 -16.51 12.35
N ALA A 77 -3.25 -15.90 13.40
CA ALA A 77 -2.90 -16.15 14.79
C ALA A 77 -3.55 -17.42 15.37
N ARG A 78 -4.53 -18.01 14.68
CA ARG A 78 -5.32 -19.15 15.16
C ARG A 78 -4.97 -20.43 14.43
N ARG A 79 -5.27 -21.59 15.03
CA ARG A 79 -4.95 -22.92 14.49
C ARG A 79 -5.60 -23.21 13.13
N ALA A 80 -6.69 -22.51 12.79
CA ALA A 80 -7.43 -22.68 11.56
C ALA A 80 -6.81 -21.96 10.34
N TRP A 81 -5.66 -21.28 10.49
CA TRP A 81 -5.02 -20.46 9.45
C TRP A 81 -4.75 -21.16 8.09
N THR A 82 -4.66 -22.49 8.06
CA THR A 82 -4.51 -23.27 6.83
C THR A 82 -5.83 -23.61 6.14
N SER A 83 -6.98 -23.42 6.78
CA SER A 83 -8.31 -23.77 6.25
C SER A 83 -8.93 -22.55 5.57
N ALA A 84 -9.16 -22.61 4.26
CA ALA A 84 -9.63 -21.47 3.48
C ALA A 84 -10.98 -20.90 3.95
N SER A 85 -11.88 -21.78 4.38
CA SER A 85 -13.25 -21.41 4.74
C SER A 85 -13.69 -22.11 6.04
N PRO A 86 -14.62 -21.51 6.82
CA PRO A 86 -15.22 -22.16 7.97
C PRO A 86 -16.11 -23.34 7.53
N PRO A 87 -16.27 -24.39 8.36
CA PRO A 87 -17.07 -25.56 8.00
C PRO A 87 -18.57 -25.26 7.88
N ILE A 88 -19.07 -24.16 8.47
CA ILE A 88 -20.47 -23.72 8.40
C ILE A 88 -20.51 -22.22 8.15
N GLY A 89 -20.81 -21.79 6.91
CA GLY A 89 -20.81 -20.38 6.51
C GLY A 89 -21.92 -19.51 7.15
N LEU A 90 -23.00 -20.14 7.65
CA LEU A 90 -24.17 -19.44 8.21
C LEU A 90 -23.85 -18.66 9.50
N PHE A 91 -22.91 -19.13 10.32
CA PHE A 91 -22.51 -18.43 11.55
C PHE A 91 -21.65 -17.20 11.27
N SER A 92 -20.82 -17.23 10.23
CA SER A 92 -20.07 -16.05 9.76
C SER A 92 -21.01 -14.98 9.22
N LEU A 93 -22.04 -15.38 8.46
CA LEU A 93 -23.11 -14.49 7.97
C LEU A 93 -23.91 -13.84 9.12
N LEU A 94 -24.26 -14.61 10.15
CA LEU A 94 -24.99 -14.09 11.32
C LEU A 94 -24.12 -13.17 12.19
N SER A 95 -22.84 -13.51 12.39
CA SER A 95 -21.91 -12.65 13.15
C SER A 95 -21.66 -11.32 12.44
N GLU A 96 -21.62 -11.34 11.10
CA GLU A 96 -21.59 -10.14 10.25
C GLU A 96 -22.88 -9.31 10.40
N LEU A 97 -24.04 -9.97 10.39
CA LEU A 97 -25.37 -9.34 10.50
C LEU A 97 -25.59 -8.63 11.85
N PHE A 98 -24.93 -9.10 12.91
CA PHE A 98 -25.00 -8.50 14.26
C PHE A 98 -23.76 -7.64 14.61
N GLY A 99 -22.84 -7.41 13.67
CA GLY A 99 -21.65 -6.58 13.89
C GLY A 99 -20.68 -7.15 14.93
N GLN A 100 -20.75 -8.45 15.24
CA GLN A 100 -19.90 -9.12 16.20
C GLN A 100 -18.60 -9.56 15.51
N LEU A 101 -17.73 -8.59 15.24
CA LEU A 101 -16.39 -8.82 14.70
C LEU A 101 -15.40 -8.92 15.84
N ASP A 102 -14.81 -10.11 16.02
CA ASP A 102 -13.77 -10.35 17.00
C ASP A 102 -12.44 -10.64 16.31
N SER A 103 -11.43 -9.81 16.57
CA SER A 103 -10.06 -10.03 16.07
C SER A 103 -9.42 -11.32 16.61
N ASP A 104 -9.97 -11.86 17.69
CA ASP A 104 -9.58 -13.13 18.30
C ASP A 104 -10.33 -14.34 17.72
N ALA A 105 -11.25 -14.16 16.76
CA ALA A 105 -11.97 -15.27 16.13
C ALA A 105 -11.07 -16.15 15.25
N ALA A 106 -11.51 -17.40 14.99
CA ALA A 106 -10.80 -18.32 14.10
C ALA A 106 -10.77 -17.87 12.64
N TYR A 107 -11.75 -17.05 12.24
CA TYR A 107 -11.88 -16.42 10.93
C TYR A 107 -12.18 -14.94 11.14
N VAL A 108 -11.57 -14.09 10.32
CA VAL A 108 -11.70 -12.63 10.37
C VAL A 108 -12.20 -12.12 9.02
N HIS A 109 -13.00 -11.06 9.05
CA HIS A 109 -13.49 -10.42 7.84
C HIS A 109 -12.45 -9.39 7.35
N LEU A 110 -11.76 -9.70 6.26
CA LEU A 110 -10.76 -8.85 5.64
C LEU A 110 -11.41 -7.87 4.66
N THR A 111 -11.14 -6.59 4.83
CA THR A 111 -11.53 -5.52 3.89
C THR A 111 -10.31 -4.96 3.17
N ASP A 112 -10.55 -4.12 2.16
CA ASP A 112 -9.53 -3.39 1.37
C ASP A 112 -8.58 -2.53 2.23
N GLY A 113 -9.06 -2.01 3.36
CA GLY A 113 -8.22 -1.31 4.34
C GLY A 113 -7.87 0.13 3.98
N GLY A 114 -8.44 0.68 2.90
CA GLY A 114 -8.12 2.02 2.36
C GLY A 114 -8.33 3.16 3.37
N HIS A 115 -9.18 2.99 4.38
CA HIS A 115 -9.40 4.00 5.42
C HIS A 115 -8.38 3.97 6.57
N PHE A 116 -7.61 2.88 6.70
CA PHE A 116 -6.58 2.77 7.72
C PHE A 116 -5.21 3.17 7.17
N ASP A 117 -4.74 2.47 6.14
CA ASP A 117 -3.43 2.66 5.51
C ASP A 117 -3.48 2.27 4.03
N ASN A 118 -3.90 3.21 3.19
CA ASN A 118 -4.02 3.03 1.74
C ASN A 118 -2.66 2.74 1.06
N LEU A 119 -1.55 3.08 1.71
CA LEU A 119 -0.18 2.91 1.17
C LEU A 119 0.50 1.62 1.63
N GLY A 120 -0.08 0.91 2.61
CA GLY A 120 0.52 -0.28 3.22
C GLY A 120 1.83 -0.03 3.98
N ILE A 121 2.20 1.23 4.23
CA ILE A 121 3.46 1.61 4.89
C ILE A 121 3.45 1.17 6.35
N TYR A 122 2.33 1.33 7.06
CA TYR A 122 2.22 1.12 8.49
C TYR A 122 2.63 -0.30 8.89
N GLU A 123 2.12 -1.31 8.20
CA GLU A 123 2.43 -2.71 8.52
C GLU A 123 3.86 -3.10 8.13
N LEU A 124 4.46 -2.47 7.12
CA LEU A 124 5.88 -2.67 6.77
C LEU A 124 6.82 -2.02 7.81
N VAL A 125 6.45 -0.84 8.31
CA VAL A 125 7.15 -0.14 9.41
C VAL A 125 7.04 -0.93 10.71
N ARG A 126 5.85 -1.48 11.01
CA ARG A 126 5.64 -2.37 12.16
C ARG A 126 6.54 -3.60 12.12
N ARG A 127 6.85 -4.12 10.93
CA ARG A 127 7.75 -5.25 10.70
C ARG A 127 9.24 -4.89 10.66
N ARG A 128 9.58 -3.60 10.81
CA ARG A 128 10.97 -3.11 10.71
C ARG A 128 11.61 -3.44 9.36
N CYS A 129 10.84 -3.38 8.27
CA CYS A 129 11.37 -3.60 6.93
C CYS A 129 12.52 -2.60 6.63
N ARG A 130 13.66 -3.12 6.18
CA ARG A 130 14.86 -2.34 5.87
C ARG A 130 14.65 -1.35 4.72
N LEU A 131 13.90 -1.78 3.71
CA LEU A 131 13.50 -1.00 2.54
C LEU A 131 11.99 -1.13 2.37
N VAL A 132 11.31 0.01 2.25
CA VAL A 132 9.88 0.12 1.94
C VAL A 132 9.77 0.91 0.64
N ILE A 133 9.09 0.34 -0.35
CA ILE A 133 8.76 1.04 -1.59
C ILE A 133 7.24 1.18 -1.63
N ALA A 134 6.77 2.42 -1.51
CA ALA A 134 5.35 2.75 -1.52
C ALA A 134 5.02 3.45 -2.84
N VAL A 135 4.07 2.91 -3.59
CA VAL A 135 3.56 3.51 -4.82
C VAL A 135 2.17 4.04 -4.55
N ASP A 136 2.04 5.36 -4.44
CA ASP A 136 0.76 6.03 -4.21
C ASP A 136 0.08 6.31 -5.54
N VAL A 137 -0.91 5.47 -5.86
CA VAL A 137 -1.75 5.60 -7.06
C VAL A 137 -3.10 6.26 -6.77
N GLY A 138 -3.26 6.89 -5.60
CA GLY A 138 -4.46 7.64 -5.25
C GLY A 138 -4.62 8.90 -6.11
N SER A 139 -5.87 9.25 -6.43
CA SER A 139 -6.21 10.52 -7.08
C SER A 139 -5.93 11.68 -6.12
N ASP A 140 -4.91 12.48 -6.42
CA ASP A 140 -4.48 13.60 -5.59
C ASP A 140 -4.08 14.78 -6.49
N ARG A 141 -5.09 15.43 -7.09
CA ARG A 141 -4.90 16.53 -8.05
C ARG A 141 -4.12 17.71 -7.48
N HIS A 142 -4.21 17.91 -6.17
CA HIS A 142 -3.58 19.03 -5.48
C HIS A 142 -2.27 18.63 -4.81
N LEU A 143 -1.86 17.36 -4.91
CA LEU A 143 -0.66 16.84 -4.28
C LEU A 143 -0.66 17.18 -2.78
N ALA A 144 -1.80 16.96 -2.12
CA ALA A 144 -1.98 17.18 -0.70
C ALA A 144 -1.33 16.10 0.15
N PHE A 145 -1.04 14.92 -0.45
CA PHE A 145 -0.38 13.79 0.19
C PHE A 145 -1.10 13.31 1.46
N GLU A 146 -2.43 13.29 1.44
CA GLU A 146 -3.24 12.97 2.63
C GLU A 146 -2.97 11.56 3.16
N ASP A 147 -2.97 10.55 2.28
CA ASP A 147 -2.69 9.16 2.64
C ASP A 147 -1.27 8.99 3.23
N LEU A 148 -0.28 9.67 2.65
CA LEU A 148 1.09 9.67 3.16
C LEU A 148 1.16 10.34 4.55
N GLY A 149 0.53 11.50 4.71
CA GLY A 149 0.45 12.19 5.99
C GLY A 149 -0.25 11.35 7.06
N ASN A 150 -1.31 10.62 6.69
CA ASN A 150 -1.99 9.67 7.57
C ASN A 150 -1.07 8.52 7.98
N ALA A 151 -0.39 7.86 7.05
CA ALA A 151 0.52 6.76 7.34
C ALA A 151 1.68 7.18 8.25
N ILE A 152 2.32 8.33 7.97
CA ILE A 152 3.43 8.87 8.80
C ILE A 152 2.94 9.19 10.22
N ARG A 153 1.79 9.86 10.38
CA ARG A 153 1.22 10.20 11.70
C ARG A 153 0.88 8.97 12.52
N ARG A 154 0.31 7.93 11.88
CA ARG A 154 0.00 6.65 12.54
C ARG A 154 1.28 5.94 12.98
N CYS A 155 2.30 5.85 12.12
CA CYS A 155 3.59 5.26 12.50
C CYS A 155 4.21 5.97 13.71
N ALA A 156 4.14 7.30 13.75
CA ALA A 156 4.66 8.08 14.86
C ALA A 156 3.87 7.88 16.15
N THR A 157 2.53 7.86 16.08
CA THR A 157 1.65 7.77 17.26
C THR A 157 1.60 6.35 17.83
N ASP A 158 1.42 5.35 16.96
CA ASP A 158 1.11 3.99 17.40
C ASP A 158 2.39 3.15 17.58
N LEU A 159 3.41 3.38 16.74
CA LEU A 159 4.64 2.60 16.73
C LEU A 159 5.84 3.36 17.33
N HIS A 160 5.68 4.65 17.66
CA HIS A 160 6.76 5.54 18.09
C HIS A 160 7.91 5.66 17.07
N VAL A 161 7.64 5.36 15.79
CA VAL A 161 8.63 5.41 14.70
C VAL A 161 8.37 6.67 13.87
N ARG A 162 9.37 7.55 13.79
CA ARG A 162 9.33 8.73 12.91
C ARG A 162 9.78 8.38 11.49
N ILE A 163 9.21 9.06 10.51
CA ILE A 163 9.60 8.95 9.10
C ILE A 163 9.99 10.34 8.62
N ASP A 164 11.26 10.52 8.25
CA ASP A 164 11.79 11.77 7.71
C ASP A 164 11.76 11.68 6.17
N LEU A 165 10.83 12.38 5.53
CA LEU A 165 10.63 12.38 4.08
C LEU A 165 10.32 13.79 3.59
N ASP A 166 11.03 14.24 2.54
CA ASP A 166 10.79 15.54 1.91
C ASP A 166 10.13 15.34 0.53
N VAL A 167 8.86 15.73 0.44
CA VAL A 167 8.05 15.62 -0.80
C VAL A 167 7.96 16.93 -1.58
N SER A 168 8.68 17.98 -1.18
CA SER A 168 8.58 19.32 -1.79
C SER A 168 8.79 19.31 -3.32
N ARG A 169 9.59 18.38 -3.84
CA ARG A 169 9.87 18.23 -5.28
C ARG A 169 8.77 17.53 -6.06
N LEU A 170 7.90 16.81 -5.37
CA LEU A 170 6.74 16.18 -6.00
C LEU A 170 5.66 17.21 -6.33
N GLY A 171 5.74 18.42 -5.75
CA GLY A 171 4.81 19.51 -6.04
C GLY A 171 4.87 20.00 -7.49
N ALA A 172 3.76 20.58 -7.95
CA ALA A 172 3.66 21.19 -9.27
C ALA A 172 4.57 22.43 -9.39
N LEU A 173 5.24 22.55 -10.54
CA LEU A 173 6.15 23.61 -10.93
C LEU A 173 5.50 24.46 -12.03
N GLY A 174 5.27 25.73 -11.71
CA GLY A 174 4.77 26.74 -12.64
C GLY A 174 3.38 26.43 -13.22
N ASP A 175 2.99 27.20 -14.23
CA ASP A 175 1.62 27.19 -14.77
C ASP A 175 1.29 25.95 -15.62
N LYS A 176 2.31 25.14 -15.96
CA LYS A 176 2.15 23.96 -16.83
C LYS A 176 1.81 22.68 -16.07
N GLY A 177 1.79 22.72 -14.73
CA GLY A 177 1.40 21.57 -13.89
C GLY A 177 2.35 20.37 -13.97
N MET A 178 3.61 20.58 -14.36
CA MET A 178 4.66 19.54 -14.32
C MET A 178 5.26 19.46 -12.92
N CYS A 179 5.72 18.30 -12.47
CA CYS A 179 6.34 18.14 -11.15
C CYS A 179 7.87 18.19 -11.24
N GLY A 180 8.55 18.49 -10.13
CA GLY A 180 10.02 18.46 -10.09
C GLY A 180 10.61 17.05 -10.01
N ALA A 181 9.81 16.08 -9.54
CA ALA A 181 10.16 14.67 -9.43
C ALA A 181 8.89 13.81 -9.37
N SER A 182 9.05 12.50 -9.56
CA SER A 182 8.00 11.47 -9.42
C SER A 182 8.22 10.52 -8.24
N CYS A 183 9.31 10.71 -7.48
CA CYS A 183 9.56 9.98 -6.25
C CYS A 183 10.41 10.81 -5.26
N ALA A 184 10.36 10.39 -4.00
CA ALA A 184 11.17 10.93 -2.91
C ALA A 184 11.63 9.78 -2.01
N ALA A 185 12.85 9.86 -1.49
CA ALA A 185 13.37 8.91 -0.52
C ALA A 185 13.50 9.55 0.87
N GLY A 186 13.23 8.77 1.89
CA GLY A 186 13.25 9.21 3.28
C GLY A 186 13.76 8.12 4.22
N THR A 187 14.05 8.51 5.46
CA THR A 187 14.55 7.59 6.48
C THR A 187 13.45 7.21 7.45
N ILE A 188 13.29 5.92 7.73
CA ILE A 188 12.40 5.37 8.75
C ILE A 188 13.23 5.16 10.02
N ARG A 189 12.93 5.93 11.07
CA ARG A 189 13.75 6.04 12.28
C ARG A 189 13.47 4.95 13.31
N TYR A 190 13.76 3.70 12.96
CA TYR A 190 13.61 2.58 13.90
C TYR A 190 14.52 2.71 15.12
N SER A 191 15.71 3.28 14.96
CA SER A 191 16.68 3.48 16.04
C SER A 191 16.16 4.36 17.19
N LEU A 192 15.15 5.20 16.92
CA LEU A 192 14.51 6.04 17.94
C LEU A 192 13.49 5.28 18.80
N ALA A 193 12.88 4.23 18.24
CA ALA A 193 11.93 3.37 18.94
C ALA A 193 12.63 2.18 19.61
N ASP A 194 13.61 1.60 18.92
CA ASP A 194 14.25 0.35 19.31
C ASP A 194 15.76 0.56 19.46
N ARG A 195 16.27 0.37 20.68
CA ARG A 195 17.70 0.57 20.97
C ARG A 195 18.57 -0.38 20.16
N GLY A 196 19.44 0.18 19.31
CA GLY A 196 20.39 -0.58 18.50
C GLY A 196 19.82 -1.11 17.17
N ALA A 197 18.56 -0.79 16.84
CA ALA A 197 18.02 -1.09 15.52
C ALA A 197 18.63 -0.18 14.44
N ALA A 198 18.86 -0.74 13.25
CA ALA A 198 19.22 0.05 12.08
C ALA A 198 17.99 0.76 11.51
N ASP A 199 18.15 2.01 11.04
CA ASP A 199 17.08 2.74 10.37
C ASP A 199 16.73 2.12 9.00
N GLY A 200 15.47 2.25 8.62
CA GLY A 200 14.96 1.85 7.30
C GLY A 200 14.98 2.98 6.28
N VAL A 201 14.69 2.64 5.02
CA VAL A 201 14.48 3.63 3.94
C VAL A 201 13.09 3.47 3.35
N LEU A 202 12.40 4.59 3.15
CA LEU A 202 11.15 4.67 2.40
C LEU A 202 11.46 5.32 1.04
N LEU A 203 11.17 4.62 -0.06
CA LEU A 203 11.02 5.22 -1.38
C LEU A 203 9.53 5.41 -1.64
N TYR A 204 9.08 6.66 -1.65
CA TYR A 204 7.72 7.04 -1.97
C TYR A 204 7.65 7.46 -3.44
N VAL A 205 6.75 6.84 -4.19
CA VAL A 205 6.55 7.06 -5.63
C VAL A 205 5.14 7.60 -5.84
N LYS A 206 5.04 8.72 -6.57
CA LYS A 206 3.76 9.35 -6.94
C LYS A 206 3.73 9.52 -8.46
N PRO A 207 2.71 9.02 -9.17
CA PRO A 207 2.51 9.32 -10.58
C PRO A 207 2.55 10.82 -10.80
N ALA A 208 3.46 11.26 -11.65
CA ALA A 208 3.70 12.67 -11.93
C ALA A 208 4.35 12.81 -13.30
N ILE A 209 4.05 13.91 -14.00
CA ILE A 209 4.71 14.28 -15.25
C ILE A 209 5.82 15.27 -14.93
N VAL A 210 7.07 14.87 -15.12
CA VAL A 210 8.28 15.63 -14.79
C VAL A 210 8.83 16.38 -16.02
N GLY A 211 8.45 15.97 -17.23
CA GLY A 211 8.81 16.58 -18.50
C GLY A 211 9.85 15.80 -19.31
N ASN A 212 10.31 14.65 -18.81
CA ASN A 212 11.23 13.75 -19.52
C ASN A 212 10.55 12.46 -20.03
N GLU A 213 9.22 12.40 -19.92
CA GLU A 213 8.40 11.32 -20.44
C GLU A 213 8.36 11.35 -21.98
N ASN A 214 7.97 10.22 -22.57
CA ASN A 214 7.78 10.11 -24.00
C ASN A 214 6.63 11.02 -24.50
N ALA A 215 6.70 11.40 -25.78
CA ALA A 215 5.80 12.39 -26.39
C ALA A 215 4.33 11.98 -26.38
N ASP A 216 4.04 10.68 -26.39
CA ASP A 216 2.69 10.12 -26.24
C ASP A 216 2.09 10.43 -24.86
N LEU A 217 2.84 10.24 -23.78
CA LEU A 217 2.42 10.57 -22.41
C LEU A 217 2.23 12.08 -22.24
N LEU A 218 3.13 12.88 -22.82
CA LEU A 218 2.99 14.34 -22.81
C LEU A 218 1.80 14.81 -23.64
N ASN A 219 1.48 14.13 -24.74
CA ASN A 219 0.29 14.39 -25.54
C ASN A 219 -0.98 14.01 -24.78
N TYR A 220 -1.01 12.83 -24.15
CA TYR A 220 -2.13 12.38 -23.34
C TYR A 220 -2.41 13.39 -22.21
N ARG A 221 -1.37 13.84 -21.49
CA ARG A 221 -1.50 14.88 -20.46
C ARG A 221 -2.11 16.21 -20.96
N LYS A 222 -1.86 16.59 -22.22
CA LYS A 222 -2.45 17.79 -22.82
C LYS A 222 -3.93 17.62 -23.15
N LEU A 223 -4.32 16.41 -23.53
CA LEU A 223 -5.72 16.05 -23.81
C LEU A 223 -6.52 15.78 -22.52
N HIS A 224 -5.84 15.32 -21.47
CA HIS A 224 -6.42 14.94 -20.17
C HIS A 224 -5.74 15.74 -19.04
N PRO A 225 -6.23 16.94 -18.69
CA PRO A 225 -5.56 17.82 -17.73
C PRO A 225 -5.42 17.25 -16.32
N ASP A 226 -6.30 16.31 -15.95
CA ASP A 226 -6.31 15.67 -14.64
C ASP A 226 -5.31 14.52 -14.54
N TYR A 227 -4.80 14.00 -15.65
CA TYR A 227 -3.78 12.96 -15.68
C TYR A 227 -2.49 13.43 -14.98
N PRO A 228 -1.81 12.60 -14.16
CA PRO A 228 -2.11 11.21 -13.79
C PRO A 228 -2.89 11.08 -12.45
N HIS A 229 -3.77 12.04 -12.16
CA HIS A 229 -4.64 12.08 -10.98
C HIS A 229 -6.12 12.15 -11.38
N GLU A 230 -6.48 11.43 -12.44
CA GLU A 230 -7.89 11.30 -12.84
C GLU A 230 -8.71 10.67 -11.70
N SER A 231 -10.02 10.91 -11.73
CA SER A 231 -10.89 10.47 -10.63
C SER A 231 -10.95 8.94 -10.60
N ILE A 232 -10.72 8.35 -9.43
CA ILE A 232 -10.88 6.91 -9.17
C ILE A 232 -12.35 6.44 -9.17
N ALA A 233 -13.30 7.37 -9.33
CA ALA A 233 -14.71 7.03 -9.52
C ALA A 233 -14.97 6.39 -10.90
N ASP A 234 -14.11 6.69 -11.89
CA ASP A 234 -14.15 6.02 -13.18
C ASP A 234 -13.25 4.79 -13.15
N GLN A 235 -13.87 3.60 -13.16
CA GLN A 235 -13.17 2.32 -13.11
C GLN A 235 -13.10 1.64 -14.49
N TRP A 236 -13.63 2.27 -15.55
CA TRP A 236 -13.67 1.71 -16.91
C TRP A 236 -12.68 2.44 -17.82
N PHE A 237 -11.40 2.11 -17.66
CA PHE A 237 -10.37 2.69 -18.51
C PHE A 237 -10.53 2.24 -19.96
N ASP A 238 -10.41 3.20 -20.88
CA ASP A 238 -10.17 2.87 -22.28
C ASP A 238 -8.70 2.43 -22.50
N GLU A 239 -8.41 1.90 -23.68
CA GLU A 239 -7.07 1.39 -24.01
C GLU A 239 -5.99 2.48 -23.91
N ALA A 240 -6.32 3.71 -24.31
CA ALA A 240 -5.37 4.81 -24.29
C ALA A 240 -5.05 5.25 -22.85
N GLN A 241 -6.05 5.31 -21.99
CA GLN A 241 -5.89 5.61 -20.56
C GLN A 241 -5.06 4.54 -19.88
N PHE A 242 -5.43 3.26 -20.07
CA PHE A 242 -4.70 2.14 -19.48
C PHE A 242 -3.22 2.13 -19.91
N GLU A 243 -2.94 2.22 -21.21
CA GLU A 243 -1.56 2.22 -21.70
C GLU A 243 -0.78 3.45 -21.25
N SER A 244 -1.44 4.61 -21.11
CA SER A 244 -0.79 5.81 -20.58
C SER A 244 -0.35 5.63 -19.12
N TYR A 245 -1.22 5.14 -18.23
CA TYR A 245 -0.83 4.84 -16.85
C TYR A 245 0.24 3.75 -16.76
N ARG A 246 0.12 2.67 -17.55
CA ARG A 246 1.09 1.57 -17.58
C ARG A 246 2.48 2.08 -18.00
N ALA A 247 2.55 2.83 -19.10
CA ALA A 247 3.80 3.36 -19.62
C ALA A 247 4.41 4.43 -18.71
N LEU A 248 3.59 5.29 -18.08
CA LEU A 248 4.07 6.25 -17.09
C LEU A 248 4.63 5.53 -15.85
N GLY A 249 3.94 4.50 -15.35
CA GLY A 249 4.40 3.71 -14.21
C GLY A 249 5.75 3.05 -14.48
N ASP A 250 5.91 2.42 -15.66
CA ASP A 250 7.18 1.83 -16.12
C ASP A 250 8.30 2.88 -16.15
N HIS A 251 8.05 4.03 -16.79
CA HIS A 251 9.02 5.13 -16.88
C HIS A 251 9.43 5.68 -15.51
N ILE A 252 8.49 5.86 -14.59
CA ILE A 252 8.75 6.38 -13.23
C ILE A 252 9.63 5.40 -12.44
N VAL A 253 9.25 4.12 -12.41
CA VAL A 253 10.00 3.10 -11.68
C VAL A 253 11.39 2.92 -12.27
N ASP A 254 11.51 2.97 -13.59
CA ASP A 254 12.79 2.93 -14.28
C ASP A 254 13.69 4.10 -13.88
N CYS A 255 13.15 5.32 -13.93
CA CYS A 255 13.84 6.54 -13.51
C CYS A 255 14.24 6.52 -12.03
N ALA A 256 13.41 5.91 -11.18
CA ALA A 256 13.61 5.86 -9.72
C ALA A 256 14.66 4.81 -9.33
N LEU A 257 14.63 3.62 -9.94
CA LEU A 257 15.36 2.44 -9.46
C LEU A 257 16.47 1.95 -10.39
N ARG A 258 16.39 2.10 -11.72
CA ARG A 258 17.25 1.37 -12.68
C ARG A 258 18.74 1.48 -12.35
N GLU A 259 19.24 2.70 -12.17
CA GLU A 259 20.66 2.92 -11.91
C GLU A 259 21.08 2.43 -10.52
N ALA A 260 20.27 2.69 -9.49
CA ALA A 260 20.56 2.27 -8.12
C ALA A 260 20.55 0.74 -7.99
N ALA A 261 19.58 0.08 -8.62
CA ALA A 261 19.46 -1.37 -8.65
C ALA A 261 20.67 -2.00 -9.36
N ARG A 262 21.02 -1.52 -10.57
CA ARG A 262 22.17 -2.03 -11.33
C ARG A 262 23.50 -1.86 -10.59
N ALA A 263 23.69 -0.75 -9.90
CA ALA A 263 24.92 -0.44 -9.17
C ALA A 263 25.11 -1.27 -7.89
N THR A 264 24.07 -1.96 -7.42
CA THR A 264 24.06 -2.64 -6.11
C THR A 264 23.75 -4.12 -6.22
N VAL A 265 23.93 -4.71 -7.40
CA VAL A 265 23.92 -6.17 -7.60
C VAL A 265 25.29 -6.73 -7.16
N GLY A 266 25.28 -7.64 -6.20
CA GLY A 266 26.47 -8.32 -5.71
C GLY A 266 27.03 -9.36 -6.71
N GLY A 267 28.21 -9.90 -6.41
CA GLY A 267 28.92 -10.84 -7.31
C GLY A 267 28.17 -12.14 -7.64
N HIS A 268 27.13 -12.49 -6.87
CA HIS A 268 26.28 -13.66 -7.09
C HIS A 268 24.92 -13.33 -7.72
N GLY A 269 24.68 -12.08 -8.14
CA GLY A 269 23.41 -11.65 -8.72
C GLY A 269 22.34 -11.25 -7.70
N GLU A 270 22.63 -11.33 -6.40
CA GLU A 270 21.74 -10.88 -5.33
C GLU A 270 21.81 -9.36 -5.15
N GLN A 271 20.69 -8.75 -4.75
CA GLN A 271 20.62 -7.31 -4.49
C GLN A 271 21.20 -6.99 -3.11
N ASP A 272 22.21 -6.13 -3.03
CA ASP A 272 22.67 -5.54 -1.78
C ASP A 272 21.68 -4.46 -1.34
N ILE A 273 20.80 -4.81 -0.40
CA ILE A 273 19.76 -3.91 0.10
C ILE A 273 20.35 -2.72 0.86
N GLU A 274 21.47 -2.88 1.57
CA GLU A 274 22.08 -1.77 2.29
C GLU A 274 22.66 -0.73 1.33
N ALA A 275 23.39 -1.20 0.32
CA ALA A 275 23.92 -0.34 -0.73
C ALA A 275 22.79 0.31 -1.54
N LEU A 276 21.72 -0.43 -1.84
CA LEU A 276 20.55 0.10 -2.54
C LEU A 276 19.89 1.23 -1.74
N CYS A 277 19.66 1.02 -0.44
CA CYS A 277 19.13 2.05 0.46
C CYS A 277 19.99 3.33 0.47
N ALA A 278 21.31 3.19 0.52
CA ALA A 278 22.23 4.33 0.46
C ALA A 278 22.12 5.09 -0.87
N GLN A 279 22.06 4.37 -2.00
CA GLN A 279 21.87 4.96 -3.33
C GLN A 279 20.55 5.72 -3.45
N LEU A 280 19.45 5.16 -2.93
CA LEU A 280 18.13 5.79 -2.99
C LEU A 280 18.10 7.10 -2.17
N LEU A 281 18.64 7.10 -0.96
CA LEU A 281 18.75 8.32 -0.15
C LEU A 281 19.65 9.36 -0.82
N GLN A 282 20.76 8.95 -1.44
CA GLN A 282 21.65 9.88 -2.14
C GLN A 282 20.95 10.55 -3.34
N ARG A 283 20.13 9.79 -4.07
CA ARG A 283 19.51 10.23 -5.34
C ARG A 283 18.21 11.00 -5.12
N HIS A 284 17.39 10.55 -4.19
CA HIS A 284 16.02 11.01 -4.02
C HIS A 284 15.75 11.57 -2.62
N GLY A 285 16.76 11.60 -1.76
CA GLY A 285 16.63 12.10 -0.39
C GLY A 285 16.63 13.62 -0.26
N PRO A 286 16.47 14.12 0.98
CA PRO A 286 16.49 15.55 1.25
C PRO A 286 17.80 16.20 0.77
N GLY A 287 17.69 17.24 -0.06
CA GLY A 287 18.86 17.96 -0.57
C GLY A 287 19.58 17.36 -1.78
N ALA A 288 19.06 16.29 -2.41
CA ALA A 288 19.63 15.77 -3.66
C ALA A 288 19.71 16.88 -4.74
N ALA A 289 20.71 16.95 -5.61
CA ALA A 289 20.71 18.00 -6.63
C ALA A 289 19.56 17.79 -7.64
N PRO A 290 18.90 18.84 -8.17
CA PRO A 290 18.00 18.66 -9.31
C PRO A 290 18.78 18.00 -10.45
N ARG A 291 18.19 16.99 -11.11
CA ARG A 291 18.81 16.42 -12.31
C ARG A 291 19.07 17.56 -13.29
N PRO A 292 20.27 17.67 -13.89
CA PRO A 292 20.51 18.67 -14.92
C PRO A 292 19.46 18.44 -16.03
N GLN A 293 18.65 19.46 -16.29
CA GLN A 293 17.78 19.48 -17.46
C GLN A 293 18.73 19.41 -18.66
N GLY A 294 18.70 18.30 -19.40
CA GLY A 294 19.49 18.16 -20.61
C GLY A 294 19.20 19.32 -21.56
N ALA A 295 20.27 19.94 -22.06
CA ALA A 295 20.22 20.96 -23.10
C ALA A 295 19.71 20.40 -24.43
#